data_AF-N6VUZ4-F1
#
_entry.id   AF-N6VUZ4-F1
#
_cell.length_a   1.000
_cell.length_b   1.000
_cell.length_c   1.000
_cell.angle_alpha   90.00
_cell.angle_beta   90.00
_cell.angle_gamma   90.00
#
_symmetry.space_group_name_H-M   'P 1'
#
loop_
_entity.id
_entity.type
_entity.pdbx_description
1 polymer ?
#
loop_
_entity_poly.entity_id
_entity_poly.type
_entity_poly.pdbx_seq_one_letter_code
_entity_poly.pdbx_strand_id
1 'polypeptide(L)'
;MKLKFSLPALAAVTLVSLAAYSWFGDTDQDVGPVTEDRSTTGQSARIQPTSTPPETSAKPNLAMQLAVQYLERYGETIEHPATQARLFNERHELLEMHPDNGAELFTRAIQLAFPDLKVKILALMTDLERYQAWLEDNELRLQGLRVMERQAALWQQREAIFGDLANQIWADERNALEQKSEDFAHSLSRLNQADELQLQELAFQLQTTVDELYGNDLTAQMAGSGALGHTLFSMDSVQSQLKALPADERQEKINDLRRQLGYSDAVVEKLAEEDQARQEKWTKGKAYMAEREAISQRLSGQELESALQALRQEHFGVTAPTIAREEEEGFFRFERRRRYGVN
;
A
#
# COMPACT_ATOMS: atom_id res chain seq x y z
N MET A 1 -41.37 -15.02 2.97
CA MET A 1 -40.22 -15.83 2.51
C MET A 1 -39.19 -14.88 1.91
N LYS A 2 -38.09 -14.59 2.63
CA LYS A 2 -37.01 -13.69 2.18
C LYS A 2 -35.68 -14.38 2.46
N LEU A 3 -34.91 -14.70 1.43
CA LEU A 3 -33.54 -15.22 1.60
C LEU A 3 -32.63 -14.08 2.05
N LYS A 4 -31.85 -14.31 3.10
CA LYS A 4 -30.68 -13.49 3.44
C LYS A 4 -29.47 -14.14 2.77
N PHE A 5 -28.89 -13.48 1.78
CA PHE A 5 -27.53 -13.83 1.34
C PHE A 5 -26.53 -13.15 2.27
N SER A 6 -25.70 -13.95 2.92
CA SER A 6 -24.56 -13.51 3.72
C SER A 6 -23.30 -13.74 2.90
N LEU A 7 -22.76 -12.69 2.27
CA LEU A 7 -21.38 -12.76 1.77
C LEU A 7 -20.42 -12.67 2.97
N PRO A 8 -19.43 -13.57 3.10
CA PRO A 8 -18.30 -13.32 3.97
C PRO A 8 -17.42 -12.22 3.34
N ALA A 9 -17.13 -11.16 4.09
CA ALA A 9 -16.16 -10.17 3.67
C ALA A 9 -14.77 -10.82 3.55
N LEU A 10 -14.20 -10.85 2.35
CA LEU A 10 -12.80 -11.24 2.17
C LEU A 10 -11.91 -10.05 2.52
N ALA A 11 -11.24 -10.18 3.67
CA ALA A 11 -10.05 -9.45 4.10
C ALA A 11 -9.69 -8.16 3.33
N ALA A 12 -10.07 -7.01 3.90
CA ALA A 12 -9.30 -5.79 3.69
C ALA A 12 -7.84 -6.05 4.09
N VAL A 13 -6.88 -5.57 3.28
CA VAL A 13 -5.45 -5.70 3.58
C VAL A 13 -5.07 -4.70 4.68
N THR A 14 -5.36 -5.07 5.94
CA THR A 14 -4.88 -4.37 7.12
C THR A 14 -3.43 -4.74 7.40
N LEU A 15 -2.48 -4.10 6.69
CA LEU A 15 -1.05 -4.19 7.02
C LEU A 15 -0.67 -3.18 8.13
N VAL A 16 -1.08 -3.57 9.34
CA VAL A 16 -0.35 -3.44 10.62
C VAL A 16 0.44 -2.15 10.84
N SER A 17 -0.16 -1.24 11.61
CA SER A 17 0.58 -0.35 12.53
C SER A 17 1.20 -1.16 13.70
N LEU A 18 2.32 -0.67 14.25
CA LEU A 18 2.99 -1.00 15.55
C LEU A 18 4.38 -1.67 15.49
N ALA A 19 5.42 -0.82 15.54
CA ALA A 19 6.65 -1.00 16.32
C ALA A 19 7.21 0.41 16.63
N ALA A 20 6.93 0.96 17.82
CA ALA A 20 7.86 1.01 18.97
C ALA A 20 9.14 1.85 18.72
N TYR A 21 9.20 3.13 19.12
CA TYR A 21 9.56 3.69 20.45
C TYR A 21 11.07 3.87 20.74
N SER A 22 11.43 5.09 21.18
CA SER A 22 12.62 5.54 21.94
C SER A 22 14.05 5.42 21.37
N TRP A 23 14.52 6.51 20.74
CA TRP A 23 15.88 7.13 20.80
C TRP A 23 15.88 8.37 19.87
N PHE A 24 16.57 9.50 20.10
CA PHE A 24 17.29 10.08 21.26
C PHE A 24 16.35 11.05 22.04
N GLY A 25 16.74 11.89 23.02
CA GLY A 25 18.02 12.07 23.71
C GLY A 25 18.51 13.53 23.74
N ASP A 26 18.12 14.21 24.81
CA ASP A 26 18.56 15.52 25.37
C ASP A 26 19.96 16.06 24.94
N THR A 27 20.00 17.34 24.54
CA THR A 27 21.18 18.21 24.70
C THR A 27 20.74 19.65 25.02
N ASP A 28 20.72 19.95 26.30
CA ASP A 28 20.84 21.28 26.88
C ASP A 28 22.09 22.01 26.33
N GLN A 29 21.95 23.27 25.89
CA GLN A 29 23.10 24.18 25.84
C GLN A 29 22.72 25.66 26.02
N ASP A 30 22.77 26.03 27.30
CA ASP A 30 22.87 27.37 27.87
C ASP A 30 23.93 28.26 27.17
N VAL A 31 23.52 29.44 26.69
CA VAL A 31 24.41 30.59 26.47
C VAL A 31 23.69 31.88 26.87
N GLY A 32 24.15 32.50 27.96
CA GLY A 32 23.58 33.72 28.53
C GLY A 32 23.85 35.03 27.75
N PRO A 33 23.27 36.15 28.20
CA PRO A 33 23.16 37.40 27.44
C PRO A 33 24.34 38.37 27.65
N VAL A 34 24.61 39.22 26.66
CA VAL A 34 25.56 40.34 26.77
C VAL A 34 24.94 41.65 26.27
N THR A 35 24.42 42.40 27.26
CA THR A 35 24.37 43.87 27.42
C THR A 35 24.14 44.80 26.23
N GLU A 36 23.11 45.65 26.39
CA GLU A 36 23.07 47.02 25.87
C GLU A 36 24.32 47.83 26.24
N ASP A 37 24.71 48.79 25.39
CA ASP A 37 25.10 50.11 25.90
C ASP A 37 24.62 51.23 24.98
N ARG A 38 24.26 52.37 25.58
CA ARG A 38 23.80 53.60 24.92
C ARG A 38 24.95 54.59 24.84
N SER A 39 25.03 55.32 23.74
CA SER A 39 25.59 56.69 23.77
C SER A 39 24.99 57.59 22.71
N THR A 40 24.06 58.44 23.14
CA THR A 40 23.78 59.76 22.56
C THR A 40 25.06 60.60 22.53
N THR A 41 25.27 61.57 21.63
CA THR A 41 24.65 62.92 21.73
C THR A 41 25.07 63.84 20.56
N GLY A 42 24.12 64.59 19.96
CA GLY A 42 24.33 65.90 19.32
C GLY A 42 25.14 65.98 17.99
N GLN A 43 25.01 67.00 17.15
CA GLN A 43 24.18 68.22 17.21
C GLN A 43 24.07 68.88 15.81
N SER A 44 23.10 69.80 15.64
CA SER A 44 23.10 70.92 14.67
C SER A 44 22.80 70.67 13.18
N ALA A 45 21.50 70.58 12.90
CA ALA A 45 20.75 71.39 11.92
C ALA A 45 21.48 72.06 10.71
N ARG A 46 21.00 71.74 9.50
CA ARG A 46 20.84 72.71 8.40
C ARG A 46 19.58 72.42 7.59
N ILE A 47 18.63 73.35 7.59
CA ILE A 47 17.41 73.27 6.77
C ILE A 47 17.73 73.86 5.39
N GLN A 48 17.45 73.10 4.33
CA GLN A 48 17.21 73.62 2.98
C GLN A 48 15.99 72.90 2.39
N PRO A 49 14.98 73.63 1.89
CA PRO A 49 13.81 73.02 1.28
C PRO A 49 14.06 72.74 -0.21
N THR A 50 14.58 71.56 -0.54
CA THR A 50 14.48 71.03 -1.90
C THR A 50 13.14 70.33 -2.05
N SER A 51 12.25 70.95 -2.83
CA SER A 51 10.93 70.44 -3.18
C SER A 51 11.04 69.17 -4.04
N THR A 52 10.90 68.00 -3.42
CA THR A 52 10.67 66.74 -4.13
C THR A 52 9.24 66.74 -4.70
N PRO A 53 9.04 66.48 -6.00
CA PRO A 53 7.70 66.22 -6.54
C PRO A 53 7.15 64.90 -5.95
N PRO A 54 5.82 64.75 -5.79
CA PRO A 54 5.24 63.48 -5.41
C PRO A 54 5.30 62.50 -6.61
N GLU A 55 6.30 61.62 -6.63
CA GLU A 55 6.31 60.46 -7.54
C GLU A 55 5.27 59.42 -7.07
N THR A 56 4.02 59.64 -7.49
CA THR A 56 2.96 58.65 -7.41
C THR A 56 2.74 58.03 -8.78
N SER A 57 2.83 56.70 -8.85
CA SER A 57 2.49 55.83 -10.00
C SER A 57 3.45 55.89 -11.22
N ALA A 58 3.74 54.80 -11.95
CA ALA A 58 3.25 53.43 -11.83
C ALA A 58 4.34 52.39 -12.18
N LYS A 59 4.74 51.58 -11.21
CA LYS A 59 4.93 50.13 -11.46
C LYS A 59 3.60 49.46 -11.12
N PRO A 60 3.11 48.48 -11.90
CA PRO A 60 2.00 47.66 -11.42
C PRO A 60 2.43 47.01 -10.10
N ASN A 61 1.56 47.06 -9.09
CA ASN A 61 1.81 46.38 -7.82
C ASN A 61 1.78 44.87 -8.10
N LEU A 62 2.95 44.24 -8.20
CA LEU A 62 3.08 42.84 -8.59
C LEU A 62 2.25 41.90 -7.69
N ALA A 63 2.17 42.18 -6.39
CA ALA A 63 1.31 41.45 -5.47
C ALA A 63 -0.19 41.57 -5.79
N MET A 64 -0.64 42.68 -6.41
CA MET A 64 -2.01 42.82 -6.90
C MET A 64 -2.24 42.02 -8.19
N GLN A 65 -1.24 41.95 -9.08
CA GLN A 65 -1.33 41.12 -10.29
C GLN A 65 -1.40 39.63 -9.94
N LEU A 66 -0.52 39.18 -9.04
CA LEU A 66 -0.54 37.83 -8.48
C LEU A 66 -1.88 37.54 -7.76
N ALA A 67 -2.43 38.51 -7.00
CA ALA A 67 -3.73 38.32 -6.35
C ALA A 67 -4.88 38.12 -7.35
N VAL A 68 -4.91 38.88 -8.45
CA VAL A 68 -5.90 38.69 -9.53
C VAL A 68 -5.70 37.33 -10.20
N GLN A 69 -4.46 36.96 -10.55
CA GLN A 69 -4.14 35.66 -11.13
C GLN A 69 -4.58 34.49 -10.22
N TYR A 70 -4.33 34.59 -8.92
CA TYR A 70 -4.74 33.56 -7.97
C TYR A 70 -6.26 33.50 -7.80
N LEU A 71 -6.96 34.64 -7.78
CA LEU A 71 -8.43 34.68 -7.79
C LEU A 71 -9.00 34.02 -9.05
N GLU A 72 -8.49 34.36 -10.24
CA GLU A 72 -8.94 33.79 -11.51
C GLU A 72 -8.66 32.28 -11.62
N ARG A 73 -7.49 31.82 -11.14
CA ARG A 73 -7.06 30.42 -11.28
C ARG A 73 -7.61 29.48 -10.21
N TYR A 74 -7.85 29.99 -9.00
CA TYR A 74 -8.17 29.17 -7.83
C TYR A 74 -9.43 29.59 -7.07
N GLY A 75 -9.98 30.78 -7.30
CA GLY A 75 -11.02 31.38 -6.46
C GLY A 75 -12.29 30.53 -6.29
N GLU A 76 -12.70 29.78 -7.30
CA GLU A 76 -13.87 28.88 -7.20
C GLU A 76 -13.64 27.65 -6.30
N THR A 77 -12.37 27.24 -6.11
CA THR A 77 -12.03 26.00 -5.41
C THR A 77 -11.08 26.18 -4.23
N ILE A 78 -10.68 27.41 -3.90
CA ILE A 78 -9.66 27.74 -2.88
C ILE A 78 -10.00 27.25 -1.46
N GLU A 79 -11.27 26.94 -1.16
CA GLU A 79 -11.66 26.32 0.11
C GLU A 79 -11.06 24.90 0.29
N HIS A 80 -10.83 24.18 -0.80
CA HIS A 80 -10.34 22.79 -0.80
C HIS A 80 -8.83 22.72 -0.51
N PRO A 81 -8.37 21.90 0.45
CA PRO A 81 -6.94 21.78 0.78
C PRO A 81 -6.04 21.40 -0.39
N ALA A 82 -6.50 20.57 -1.34
CA ALA A 82 -5.76 20.27 -2.56
C ALA A 82 -5.50 21.52 -3.43
N THR A 83 -6.48 22.41 -3.57
CA THR A 83 -6.29 23.69 -4.28
C THR A 83 -5.34 24.60 -3.51
N GLN A 84 -5.47 24.68 -2.18
CA GLN A 84 -4.55 25.45 -1.34
C GLN A 84 -3.11 24.93 -1.47
N ALA A 85 -2.90 23.62 -1.53
CA ALA A 85 -1.59 23.00 -1.71
C ALA A 85 -0.97 23.32 -3.09
N ARG A 86 -1.77 23.52 -4.15
CA ARG A 86 -1.25 23.92 -5.48
C ARG A 86 -0.58 25.31 -5.47
N LEU A 87 -0.94 26.19 -4.54
CA LEU A 87 -0.25 27.48 -4.35
C LEU A 87 1.18 27.34 -3.83
N PHE A 88 1.58 26.15 -3.36
CA PHE A 88 2.96 25.88 -2.94
C PHE A 88 3.94 25.96 -4.12
N ASN A 89 3.54 25.44 -5.28
CA ASN A 89 4.35 25.52 -6.50
C ASN A 89 4.48 26.98 -6.97
N GLU A 90 3.37 27.72 -6.99
CA GLU A 90 3.35 29.16 -7.31
C GLU A 90 4.24 29.97 -6.35
N ARG A 91 4.30 29.59 -5.06
CA ARG A 91 5.22 30.19 -4.09
C ARG A 91 6.67 29.84 -4.38
N HIS A 92 6.97 28.58 -4.72
CA HIS A 92 8.33 28.13 -5.02
C HIS A 92 8.89 28.85 -6.26
N GLU A 93 8.14 28.85 -7.36
CA GLU A 93 8.48 29.58 -8.59
C GLU A 93 8.70 31.09 -8.32
N LEU A 94 7.85 31.71 -7.47
CA LEU A 94 8.00 33.11 -7.11
C LEU A 94 9.26 33.39 -6.25
N LEU A 95 9.67 32.45 -5.39
CA LEU A 95 10.90 32.56 -4.61
C LEU A 95 12.15 32.42 -5.50
N GLU A 96 12.13 31.54 -6.50
CA GLU A 96 13.21 31.42 -7.49
C GLU A 96 13.33 32.69 -8.35
N MET A 97 12.21 33.23 -8.84
CA MET A 97 12.19 34.43 -9.67
C MET A 97 12.49 35.72 -8.89
N HIS A 98 12.17 35.76 -7.59
CA HIS A 98 12.33 36.93 -6.73
C HIS A 98 12.93 36.58 -5.35
N PRO A 99 14.23 36.24 -5.26
CA PRO A 99 14.83 35.77 -4.00
C PRO A 99 14.73 36.76 -2.84
N ASP A 100 14.88 38.07 -3.12
CA ASP A 100 14.92 39.10 -2.08
C ASP A 100 13.55 39.43 -1.45
N ASN A 101 12.44 39.20 -2.17
CA ASN A 101 11.10 39.64 -1.74
C ASN A 101 9.92 38.74 -2.15
N GLY A 102 10.16 37.59 -2.78
CA GLY A 102 9.12 36.65 -3.23
C GLY A 102 8.21 36.17 -2.09
N ALA A 103 8.76 35.94 -0.89
CA ALA A 103 7.99 35.57 0.30
C ALA A 103 6.98 36.66 0.72
N GLU A 104 7.40 37.94 0.68
CA GLU A 104 6.52 39.08 1.00
C GLU A 104 5.47 39.28 -0.09
N LEU A 105 5.88 39.19 -1.36
CA LEU A 105 5.00 39.29 -2.53
C LEU A 105 3.90 38.22 -2.50
N PHE A 106 4.25 36.96 -2.24
CA PHE A 106 3.29 35.86 -2.08
C PHE A 106 2.34 36.12 -0.92
N THR A 107 2.88 36.45 0.26
CA THR A 107 2.07 36.73 1.47
C THR A 107 1.08 37.87 1.25
N ARG A 108 1.49 38.91 0.51
CA ARG A 108 0.64 40.04 0.15
C ARG A 108 -0.38 39.69 -0.93
N ALA A 109 -0.02 38.87 -1.91
CA ALA A 109 -0.94 38.38 -2.93
C ALA A 109 -2.06 37.53 -2.31
N ILE A 110 -1.72 36.59 -1.43
CA ILE A 110 -2.70 35.77 -0.68
C ILE A 110 -3.57 36.64 0.23
N GLN A 111 -3.02 37.68 0.89
CA GLN A 111 -3.81 38.61 1.70
C GLN A 111 -4.85 39.41 0.87
N LEU A 112 -4.52 39.74 -0.38
CA LEU A 112 -5.40 40.49 -1.29
C LEU A 112 -6.43 39.58 -1.97
N ALA A 113 -6.06 38.36 -2.33
CA ALA A 113 -6.91 37.38 -2.99
C ALA A 113 -7.88 36.68 -2.01
N PHE A 114 -7.35 36.19 -0.88
CA PHE A 114 -8.02 35.26 0.01
C PHE A 114 -7.88 35.69 1.48
N PRO A 115 -8.40 36.87 1.87
CA PRO A 115 -8.15 37.45 3.20
C PRO A 115 -8.56 36.52 4.35
N ASP A 116 -9.71 35.86 4.23
CA ASP A 116 -10.26 34.98 5.27
C ASP A 116 -9.53 33.63 5.37
N LEU A 117 -8.99 33.13 4.26
CA LEU A 117 -8.25 31.86 4.20
C LEU A 117 -6.74 32.02 4.41
N LYS A 118 -6.20 33.24 4.37
CA LYS A 118 -4.76 33.52 4.45
C LYS A 118 -4.05 32.73 5.54
N VAL A 119 -4.58 32.71 6.77
CA VAL A 119 -3.93 32.03 7.90
C VAL A 119 -3.85 30.51 7.66
N LYS A 120 -4.93 29.91 7.14
CA LYS A 120 -4.99 28.48 6.78
C LYS A 120 -4.03 28.15 5.63
N ILE A 121 -4.02 28.97 4.57
CA ILE A 121 -3.15 28.80 3.40
C ILE A 121 -1.68 28.88 3.82
N LEU A 122 -1.28 29.91 4.57
CA LEU A 122 0.12 30.09 4.98
C LEU A 122 0.59 29.02 5.97
N ALA A 123 -0.28 28.54 6.87
CA ALA A 123 0.03 27.39 7.72
C ALA A 123 0.27 26.12 6.88
N LEU A 124 -0.62 25.84 5.90
CA LEU A 124 -0.44 24.71 4.98
C LEU A 124 0.86 24.82 4.16
N MET A 125 1.27 26.02 3.75
CA MET A 125 2.57 26.22 3.09
C MET A 125 3.72 25.77 4.00
N THR A 126 3.72 26.16 5.27
CA THR A 126 4.76 25.78 6.24
C THR A 126 4.83 24.26 6.45
N ASP A 127 3.69 23.57 6.47
CA ASP A 127 3.67 22.11 6.58
C ASP A 127 4.11 21.41 5.29
N LEU A 128 3.84 22.00 4.12
CA LEU A 128 4.38 21.54 2.83
C LEU A 128 5.91 21.76 2.73
N GLU A 129 6.46 22.84 3.28
CA GLU A 129 7.92 23.01 3.40
C GLU A 129 8.56 21.90 4.25
N ARG A 130 7.95 21.56 5.39
CA ARG A 130 8.42 20.46 6.26
C ARG A 130 8.37 19.10 5.55
N TYR A 131 7.31 18.85 4.79
CA TYR A 131 7.18 17.62 4.01
C TYR A 131 8.20 17.55 2.87
N GLN A 132 8.44 18.66 2.16
CA GLN A 132 9.43 18.74 1.10
C GLN A 132 10.87 18.55 1.63
N ALA A 133 11.23 19.21 2.73
CA ALA A 133 12.51 19.00 3.39
C ALA A 133 12.69 17.53 3.82
N TRP A 134 11.65 16.89 4.36
CA TRP A 134 11.71 15.47 4.68
C TRP A 134 11.89 14.58 3.43
N LEU A 135 11.26 14.90 2.30
CA LEU A 135 11.46 14.16 1.05
C LEU A 135 12.92 14.22 0.59
N GLU A 136 13.54 15.40 0.67
CA GLU A 136 14.94 15.63 0.32
C GLU A 136 15.88 14.88 1.28
N ASP A 137 15.70 15.04 2.60
CA ASP A 137 16.47 14.32 3.64
C ASP A 137 16.36 12.79 3.53
N ASN A 138 15.30 12.28 2.90
CA ASN A 138 15.01 10.85 2.78
C ASN A 138 15.14 10.31 1.35
N GLU A 139 15.59 11.10 0.37
CA GLU A 139 15.54 10.73 -1.05
C GLU A 139 16.17 9.35 -1.31
N LEU A 140 17.44 9.16 -0.91
CA LEU A 140 18.17 7.91 -1.09
C LEU A 140 17.49 6.71 -0.40
N ARG A 141 16.88 6.94 0.78
CA ARG A 141 16.13 5.91 1.51
C ARG A 141 14.87 5.53 0.74
N LEU A 142 14.11 6.51 0.26
CA LEU A 142 12.86 6.32 -0.48
C LEU A 142 13.11 5.67 -1.85
N GLN A 143 14.21 5.99 -2.52
CA GLN A 143 14.65 5.32 -3.76
C GLN A 143 15.03 3.85 -3.53
N GLY A 144 15.60 3.52 -2.38
CA GLY A 144 15.93 2.14 -2.00
C GLY A 144 14.75 1.27 -1.54
N LEU A 145 13.57 1.85 -1.30
CA LEU A 145 12.36 1.12 -0.92
C LEU A 145 11.62 0.56 -2.15
N ARG A 146 10.98 -0.60 -1.97
CA ARG A 146 10.06 -1.15 -2.98
C ARG A 146 8.83 -0.25 -3.15
N VAL A 147 8.13 -0.36 -4.27
CA VAL A 147 6.99 0.52 -4.62
C VAL A 147 5.97 0.64 -3.48
N MET A 148 5.51 -0.48 -2.92
CA MET A 148 4.52 -0.48 -1.82
C MET A 148 5.08 0.04 -0.50
N GLU A 149 6.34 -0.30 -0.17
CA GLU A 149 7.03 0.17 1.04
C GLU A 149 7.24 1.69 0.98
N ARG A 150 7.60 2.21 -0.20
CA ARG A 150 7.73 3.64 -0.48
C ARG A 150 6.40 4.37 -0.34
N GLN A 151 5.33 3.84 -0.94
CA GLN A 151 4.00 4.45 -0.80
C GLN A 151 3.50 4.47 0.65
N ALA A 152 3.70 3.38 1.39
CA ALA A 152 3.38 3.34 2.82
C ALA A 152 4.19 4.38 3.63
N ALA A 153 5.49 4.52 3.36
CA ALA A 153 6.34 5.50 4.03
C ALA A 153 5.97 6.95 3.69
N LEU A 154 5.62 7.23 2.42
CA LEU A 154 5.10 8.54 2.00
C LEU A 154 3.78 8.86 2.71
N TRP A 155 2.86 7.90 2.76
CA TRP A 155 1.56 8.09 3.39
C TRP A 155 1.65 8.29 4.90
N GLN A 156 2.48 7.49 5.58
CA GLN A 156 2.76 7.65 7.01
C GLN A 156 3.30 9.06 7.33
N GLN A 157 4.21 9.60 6.50
CA GLN A 157 4.72 10.95 6.73
C GLN A 157 3.66 12.03 6.46
N ARG A 158 2.83 11.85 5.41
CA ARG A 158 1.72 12.76 5.12
C ARG A 158 0.72 12.78 6.28
N GLU A 159 0.36 11.63 6.84
CA GLU A 159 -0.50 11.55 8.04
C GLU A 159 0.17 12.18 9.27
N ALA A 160 1.48 11.99 9.46
CA ALA A 160 2.22 12.57 10.59
C ALA A 160 2.31 14.11 10.55
N ILE A 161 2.40 14.71 9.35
CA ILE A 161 2.49 16.17 9.18
C ILE A 161 1.11 16.82 9.08
N PHE A 162 0.20 16.26 8.28
CA PHE A 162 -1.06 16.90 7.89
C PHE A 162 -2.30 16.32 8.58
N GLY A 163 -2.19 15.17 9.25
CA GLY A 163 -3.32 14.46 9.85
C GLY A 163 -4.46 14.24 8.84
N ASP A 164 -5.69 14.57 9.23
CA ASP A 164 -6.88 14.44 8.38
C ASP A 164 -6.81 15.23 7.06
N LEU A 165 -5.98 16.27 6.97
CA LEU A 165 -5.79 17.03 5.72
C LEU A 165 -5.04 16.23 4.66
N ALA A 166 -4.22 15.22 5.03
CA ALA A 166 -3.52 14.37 4.06
C ALA A 166 -4.50 13.74 3.05
N ASN A 167 -5.62 13.23 3.56
CA ASN A 167 -6.70 12.63 2.76
C ASN A 167 -7.39 13.62 1.81
N GLN A 168 -7.32 14.92 2.09
CA GLN A 168 -7.94 15.97 1.27
C GLN A 168 -6.95 16.59 0.27
N ILE A 169 -5.66 16.64 0.60
CA ILE A 169 -4.60 17.18 -0.27
C ILE A 169 -4.28 16.16 -1.39
N TRP A 170 -4.17 14.88 -1.03
CA TRP A 170 -3.83 13.78 -1.95
C TRP A 170 -5.03 12.88 -2.27
N ALA A 171 -6.24 13.44 -2.24
CA ALA A 171 -7.48 12.71 -2.52
C ALA A 171 -7.44 12.00 -3.89
N ASP A 172 -6.96 12.68 -4.93
CA ASP A 172 -6.87 12.14 -6.29
C ASP A 172 -5.93 10.92 -6.37
N GLU A 173 -4.78 10.95 -5.67
CA GLU A 173 -3.84 9.82 -5.60
C GLU A 173 -4.48 8.63 -4.87
N ARG A 174 -5.18 8.88 -3.76
CA ARG A 174 -5.86 7.84 -2.98
C ARG A 174 -7.00 7.21 -3.79
N ASN A 175 -7.85 8.01 -4.43
CA ASN A 175 -8.94 7.55 -5.27
C ASN A 175 -8.43 6.72 -6.45
N ALA A 176 -7.32 7.11 -7.07
CA ALA A 176 -6.69 6.34 -8.15
C ALA A 176 -6.13 4.98 -7.67
N LEU A 177 -5.61 4.91 -6.44
CA LEU A 177 -5.17 3.64 -5.85
C LEU A 177 -6.36 2.73 -5.48
N GLU A 178 -7.43 3.32 -4.94
CA GLU A 178 -8.66 2.61 -4.61
C GLU A 178 -9.32 2.02 -5.88
N GLN A 179 -9.44 2.82 -6.96
CA GLN A 179 -9.92 2.36 -8.26
C GLN A 179 -9.09 1.18 -8.80
N LYS A 180 -7.75 1.25 -8.73
CA LYS A 180 -6.87 0.13 -9.14
C LYS A 180 -7.08 -1.14 -8.32
N SER A 181 -7.40 -0.99 -7.03
CA SER A 181 -7.74 -2.12 -6.16
C SER A 181 -9.09 -2.75 -6.56
N GLU A 182 -10.10 -1.93 -6.84
CA GLU A 182 -11.40 -2.38 -7.34
C GLU A 182 -11.29 -3.07 -8.71
N ASP A 183 -10.60 -2.46 -9.67
CA ASP A 183 -10.39 -2.99 -11.02
C ASP A 183 -9.65 -4.34 -11.00
N PHE A 184 -8.65 -4.46 -10.10
CA PHE A 184 -7.96 -5.73 -9.85
C PHE A 184 -8.90 -6.78 -9.26
N ALA A 185 -9.69 -6.42 -8.24
CA ALA A 185 -10.65 -7.34 -7.61
C ALA A 185 -11.75 -7.80 -8.59
N HIS A 186 -12.25 -6.92 -9.43
CA HIS A 186 -13.20 -7.24 -10.50
C HIS A 186 -12.59 -8.20 -11.54
N SER A 187 -11.36 -7.93 -11.97
CA SER A 187 -10.65 -8.78 -12.92
C SER A 187 -10.30 -10.15 -12.33
N LEU A 188 -9.88 -10.22 -11.06
CA LEU A 188 -9.67 -11.47 -10.33
C LEU A 188 -10.95 -12.28 -10.19
N SER A 189 -12.09 -11.64 -9.88
CA SER A 189 -13.40 -12.30 -9.80
C SER A 189 -13.83 -12.92 -11.13
N ARG A 190 -13.57 -12.22 -12.25
CA ARG A 190 -13.79 -12.72 -13.62
C ARG A 190 -12.90 -13.93 -13.92
N LEU A 191 -11.58 -13.81 -13.72
CA LEU A 191 -10.61 -14.90 -13.96
C LEU A 191 -10.90 -16.14 -13.12
N ASN A 192 -11.33 -15.96 -11.87
CA ASN A 192 -11.68 -17.06 -10.96
C ASN A 192 -12.82 -17.95 -11.47
N GLN A 193 -13.70 -17.43 -12.32
CA GLN A 193 -14.89 -18.11 -12.84
C GLN A 193 -14.78 -18.51 -14.33
N ALA A 194 -13.70 -18.13 -15.00
CA ALA A 194 -13.48 -18.37 -16.43
C ALA A 194 -12.97 -19.80 -16.69
N ASP A 195 -13.80 -20.81 -16.44
CA ASP A 195 -13.53 -22.23 -16.69
C ASP A 195 -13.25 -22.54 -18.17
N GLU A 196 -13.68 -21.68 -19.10
CA GLU A 196 -13.46 -21.78 -20.54
C GLU A 196 -12.05 -21.37 -21.00
N LEU A 197 -11.31 -20.62 -20.18
CA LEU A 197 -9.96 -20.15 -20.51
C LEU A 197 -8.92 -21.19 -20.13
N GLN A 198 -7.92 -21.40 -20.99
CA GLN A 198 -6.82 -22.32 -20.71
C GLN A 198 -5.93 -21.78 -19.58
N LEU A 199 -5.31 -22.68 -18.80
CA LEU A 199 -4.40 -22.31 -17.70
C LEU A 199 -3.34 -21.25 -18.05
N GLN A 200 -2.70 -21.35 -19.22
CA GLN A 200 -1.72 -20.36 -19.67
C GLN A 200 -2.33 -18.98 -19.98
N GLU A 201 -3.57 -18.94 -20.48
CA GLU A 201 -4.30 -17.71 -20.74
C GLU A 201 -4.74 -17.05 -19.42
N LEU A 202 -5.18 -17.83 -18.44
CA LEU A 202 -5.48 -17.34 -17.08
C LEU A 202 -4.24 -16.73 -16.41
N ALA A 203 -3.08 -17.35 -16.56
CA ALA A 203 -1.81 -16.82 -16.06
C ALA A 203 -1.39 -15.52 -16.79
N PHE A 204 -1.53 -15.49 -18.11
CA PHE A 204 -1.23 -14.31 -18.93
C PHE A 204 -2.14 -13.14 -18.57
N GLN A 205 -3.47 -13.33 -18.52
CA GLN A 205 -4.41 -12.27 -18.17
C GLN A 205 -4.21 -11.77 -16.73
N LEU A 206 -3.85 -12.63 -15.78
CA LEU A 206 -3.48 -12.20 -14.42
C LEU A 206 -2.24 -11.28 -14.45
N GLN A 207 -1.20 -11.69 -15.17
CA GLN A 207 0.04 -10.91 -15.32
C GLN A 207 -0.25 -9.55 -15.97
N THR A 208 -0.93 -9.54 -17.12
CA THR A 208 -1.36 -8.31 -17.82
C THR A 208 -2.20 -7.40 -16.93
N THR A 209 -3.13 -7.94 -16.14
CA THR A 209 -3.93 -7.12 -15.19
C THR A 209 -3.04 -6.39 -14.17
N VAL A 210 -1.99 -7.04 -13.66
CA VAL A 210 -1.07 -6.41 -12.70
C VAL A 210 -0.14 -5.41 -13.39
N ASP A 211 0.36 -5.73 -14.59
CA ASP A 211 1.18 -4.83 -15.41
C ASP A 211 0.41 -3.55 -15.78
N GLU A 212 -0.85 -3.66 -16.23
CA GLU A 212 -1.69 -2.51 -16.62
C GLU A 212 -2.04 -1.61 -15.42
N LEU A 213 -2.38 -2.20 -14.27
CA LEU A 213 -2.81 -1.43 -13.10
C LEU A 213 -1.64 -0.86 -12.30
N TYR A 214 -0.52 -1.58 -12.18
CA TYR A 214 0.56 -1.25 -11.23
C TYR A 214 1.96 -1.10 -11.86
N GLY A 215 2.13 -1.53 -13.11
CA GLY A 215 3.41 -1.46 -13.83
C GLY A 215 4.35 -2.63 -13.53
N ASN A 216 5.22 -2.90 -14.51
CA ASN A 216 6.07 -4.09 -14.58
C ASN A 216 6.96 -4.32 -13.34
N ASP A 217 7.42 -3.24 -12.67
CA ASP A 217 8.24 -3.32 -11.45
C ASP A 217 7.50 -4.05 -10.32
N LEU A 218 6.20 -3.78 -10.14
CA LEU A 218 5.40 -4.47 -9.13
C LEU A 218 5.13 -5.92 -9.55
N THR A 219 4.86 -6.17 -10.83
CA THR A 219 4.66 -7.55 -11.34
C THR A 219 5.90 -8.41 -11.09
N ALA A 220 7.09 -7.91 -11.39
CA ALA A 220 8.36 -8.58 -11.12
C ALA A 220 8.57 -8.83 -9.60
N GLN A 221 8.20 -7.87 -8.75
CA GLN A 221 8.23 -8.02 -7.30
C GLN A 221 7.23 -9.09 -6.79
N MET A 222 6.01 -9.11 -7.33
CA MET A 222 4.96 -10.06 -6.95
C MET A 222 5.25 -11.48 -7.47
N ALA A 223 5.96 -11.61 -8.60
CA ALA A 223 6.55 -12.85 -9.06
C ALA A 223 7.60 -13.37 -8.07
N GLY A 224 8.62 -12.55 -7.76
CA GLY A 224 9.72 -12.92 -6.88
C GLY A 224 9.31 -13.23 -5.43
N SER A 225 8.23 -12.63 -4.94
CA SER A 225 7.67 -12.93 -3.61
C SER A 225 6.74 -14.16 -3.56
N GLY A 226 6.44 -14.76 -4.72
CA GLY A 226 5.53 -15.90 -4.81
C GLY A 226 4.03 -15.54 -4.84
N ALA A 227 3.69 -14.25 -4.79
CA ALA A 227 2.31 -13.78 -4.66
C ALA A 227 1.46 -14.03 -5.91
N LEU A 228 2.00 -13.79 -7.12
CA LEU A 228 1.24 -14.01 -8.37
C LEU A 228 0.80 -15.47 -8.52
N GLY A 229 1.69 -16.43 -8.28
CA GLY A 229 1.37 -17.85 -8.34
C GLY A 229 0.39 -18.26 -7.24
N HIS A 230 0.50 -17.71 -6.02
CA HIS A 230 -0.50 -17.97 -4.97
C HIS A 230 -1.90 -17.47 -5.37
N THR A 231 -2.00 -16.28 -5.96
CA THR A 231 -3.27 -15.75 -6.50
C THR A 231 -3.79 -16.63 -7.63
N LEU A 232 -2.96 -17.00 -8.61
CA LEU A 232 -3.35 -17.88 -9.73
C LEU A 232 -3.85 -19.24 -9.23
N PHE A 233 -3.06 -19.94 -8.42
CA PHE A 233 -3.45 -21.26 -7.90
C PHE A 233 -4.60 -21.20 -6.87
N SER A 234 -4.95 -20.01 -6.38
CA SER A 234 -6.16 -19.82 -5.57
C SER A 234 -7.44 -19.67 -6.39
N MET A 235 -7.35 -19.46 -7.71
CA MET A 235 -8.52 -19.38 -8.60
C MET A 235 -9.24 -20.72 -8.72
N ASP A 236 -10.58 -20.71 -8.74
CA ASP A 236 -11.39 -21.92 -8.89
C ASP A 236 -11.32 -22.50 -10.30
N SER A 237 -11.31 -21.66 -11.34
CA SER A 237 -11.06 -22.03 -12.75
C SER A 237 -9.74 -22.80 -12.95
N VAL A 238 -8.66 -22.30 -12.33
CA VAL A 238 -7.34 -22.96 -12.32
C VAL A 238 -7.41 -24.30 -11.60
N GLN A 239 -8.04 -24.36 -10.43
CA GLN A 239 -8.16 -25.60 -9.65
C GLN A 239 -9.05 -26.65 -10.32
N SER A 240 -10.06 -26.22 -11.07
CA SER A 240 -10.93 -27.09 -11.89
C SER A 240 -10.10 -27.87 -12.91
N GLN A 241 -9.29 -27.15 -13.70
CA GLN A 241 -8.41 -27.72 -14.72
C GLN A 241 -7.28 -28.57 -14.10
N LEU A 242 -6.57 -28.06 -13.09
CA LEU A 242 -5.50 -28.82 -12.42
C LEU A 242 -6.02 -30.14 -11.80
N LYS A 243 -7.24 -30.16 -11.25
CA LYS A 243 -7.85 -31.37 -10.69
C LYS A 243 -8.10 -32.45 -11.73
N ALA A 244 -8.39 -32.08 -12.98
CA ALA A 244 -8.67 -33.02 -14.07
C ALA A 244 -7.41 -33.73 -14.61
N LEU A 245 -6.23 -33.12 -14.45
CA LEU A 245 -4.95 -33.69 -14.91
C LEU A 245 -4.47 -34.88 -14.05
N PRO A 246 -3.75 -35.85 -14.63
CA PRO A 246 -2.90 -36.81 -13.89
C PRO A 246 -1.88 -36.12 -12.98
N ALA A 247 -1.32 -36.85 -12.01
CA ALA A 247 -0.44 -36.25 -10.99
C ALA A 247 0.82 -35.59 -11.59
N ASP A 248 1.48 -36.28 -12.51
CA ASP A 248 2.76 -35.86 -13.09
C ASP A 248 2.56 -34.69 -14.07
N GLU A 249 1.61 -34.82 -15.00
CA GLU A 249 1.17 -33.74 -15.91
C GLU A 249 0.73 -32.48 -15.15
N ARG A 250 0.05 -32.65 -14.00
CA ARG A 250 -0.35 -31.53 -13.15
C ARG A 250 0.87 -30.81 -12.55
N GLN A 251 1.90 -31.55 -12.13
CA GLN A 251 3.10 -30.93 -11.55
C GLN A 251 3.91 -30.19 -12.61
N GLU A 252 4.06 -30.78 -13.81
CA GLU A 252 4.67 -30.12 -14.97
C GLU A 252 3.93 -28.81 -15.28
N LYS A 253 2.59 -28.87 -15.38
CA LYS A 253 1.75 -27.71 -15.64
C LYS A 253 1.87 -26.62 -14.57
N ILE A 254 1.93 -26.98 -13.30
CA ILE A 254 2.16 -26.03 -12.19
C ILE A 254 3.53 -25.36 -12.32
N ASN A 255 4.56 -26.13 -12.67
CA ASN A 255 5.92 -25.62 -12.83
C ASN A 255 6.02 -24.65 -14.03
N ASP A 256 5.37 -24.96 -15.15
CA ASP A 256 5.30 -24.08 -16.32
C ASP A 256 4.59 -22.76 -16.03
N LEU A 257 3.47 -22.80 -15.29
CA LEU A 257 2.76 -21.59 -14.89
C LEU A 257 3.62 -20.71 -13.97
N ARG A 258 4.43 -21.31 -13.08
CA ARG A 258 5.40 -20.55 -12.27
C ARG A 258 6.48 -19.90 -13.14
N ARG A 259 7.05 -20.61 -14.11
CA ARG A 259 8.02 -20.02 -15.06
C ARG A 259 7.41 -18.88 -15.88
N GLN A 260 6.18 -19.06 -16.38
CA GLN A 260 5.44 -18.03 -17.11
C GLN A 260 5.25 -16.76 -16.26
N LEU A 261 4.93 -16.93 -14.98
CA LEU A 261 4.83 -15.83 -14.00
C LEU A 261 6.18 -15.27 -13.54
N GLY A 262 7.32 -15.65 -14.14
CA GLY A 262 8.63 -15.07 -13.87
C GLY A 262 9.42 -15.68 -12.70
N TYR A 263 9.05 -16.87 -12.22
CA TYR A 263 9.79 -17.57 -11.17
C TYR A 263 11.08 -18.17 -11.75
N SER A 264 12.20 -18.05 -11.04
CA SER A 264 13.45 -18.71 -11.44
C SER A 264 13.39 -20.23 -11.24
N ASP A 265 14.08 -21.00 -12.08
CA ASP A 265 14.02 -22.47 -12.04
C ASP A 265 14.40 -23.05 -10.66
N ALA A 266 15.35 -22.45 -9.94
CA ALA A 266 15.71 -22.87 -8.58
C ALA A 266 14.56 -22.70 -7.55
N VAL A 267 13.69 -21.70 -7.75
CA VAL A 267 12.47 -21.53 -6.93
C VAL A 267 11.39 -22.51 -7.39
N VAL A 268 11.27 -22.77 -8.69
CA VAL A 268 10.32 -23.75 -9.24
C VAL A 268 10.64 -25.16 -8.75
N GLU A 269 11.91 -25.56 -8.76
CA GLU A 269 12.41 -26.85 -8.26
C GLU A 269 12.05 -27.05 -6.78
N LYS A 270 12.42 -26.10 -5.91
CA LYS A 270 12.06 -26.14 -4.48
C LYS A 270 10.55 -26.24 -4.26
N LEU A 271 9.74 -25.45 -4.98
CA LEU A 271 8.29 -25.48 -4.84
C LEU A 271 7.68 -26.80 -5.37
N ALA A 272 8.32 -27.47 -6.32
CA ALA A 272 7.93 -28.79 -6.80
C ALA A 272 8.21 -29.89 -5.77
N GLU A 273 9.34 -29.84 -5.05
CA GLU A 273 9.61 -30.74 -3.92
C GLU A 273 8.54 -30.61 -2.83
N GLU A 274 8.16 -29.36 -2.49
CA GLU A 274 7.08 -29.11 -1.53
C GLU A 274 5.72 -29.62 -2.03
N ASP A 275 5.40 -29.45 -3.32
CA ASP A 275 4.17 -29.98 -3.92
C ASP A 275 4.13 -31.51 -3.91
N GLN A 276 5.27 -32.17 -4.13
CA GLN A 276 5.39 -33.62 -4.07
C GLN A 276 5.16 -34.13 -2.64
N ALA A 277 5.79 -33.52 -1.64
CA ALA A 277 5.54 -33.83 -0.23
C ALA A 277 4.06 -33.58 0.18
N ARG A 278 3.44 -32.49 -0.33
CA ARG A 278 2.00 -32.24 -0.18
C ARG A 278 1.17 -33.35 -0.86
N GLN A 279 1.52 -33.77 -2.07
CA GLN A 279 0.84 -34.82 -2.82
C GLN A 279 0.89 -36.17 -2.10
N GLU A 280 2.04 -36.59 -1.59
CA GLU A 280 2.20 -37.83 -0.82
C GLU A 280 1.32 -37.81 0.44
N LYS A 281 1.39 -36.71 1.21
CA LYS A 281 0.56 -36.50 2.41
C LYS A 281 -0.93 -36.58 2.09
N TRP A 282 -1.37 -36.01 0.97
CA TRP A 282 -2.77 -36.08 0.51
C TRP A 282 -3.18 -37.45 -0.01
N THR A 283 -2.32 -38.17 -0.74
CA THR A 283 -2.59 -39.55 -1.17
C THR A 283 -2.80 -40.44 0.05
N LYS A 284 -1.90 -40.36 1.02
CA LYS A 284 -1.94 -41.11 2.28
C LYS A 284 -3.17 -40.78 3.12
N GLY A 285 -3.47 -39.50 3.28
CA GLY A 285 -4.68 -39.04 3.97
C GLY A 285 -5.98 -39.52 3.34
N LYS A 286 -6.05 -39.60 2.00
CA LYS A 286 -7.24 -40.15 1.31
C LYS A 286 -7.40 -41.66 1.49
N ALA A 287 -6.30 -42.43 1.46
CA ALA A 287 -6.33 -43.87 1.73
C ALA A 287 -6.85 -44.12 3.16
N TYR A 288 -6.25 -43.43 4.15
CA TYR A 288 -6.70 -43.44 5.53
C TYR A 288 -8.21 -43.14 5.68
N MET A 289 -8.72 -42.06 5.05
CA MET A 289 -10.15 -41.72 5.16
C MET A 289 -11.07 -42.78 4.54
N ALA A 290 -10.66 -43.41 3.43
CA ALA A 290 -11.44 -44.48 2.80
C ALA A 290 -11.48 -45.76 3.66
N GLU A 291 -10.36 -46.12 4.28
CA GLU A 291 -10.27 -47.26 5.21
C GLU A 291 -11.02 -46.98 6.52
N ARG A 292 -10.91 -45.76 7.06
CA ARG A 292 -11.67 -45.26 8.22
C ARG A 292 -13.18 -45.41 8.01
N GLU A 293 -13.69 -44.98 6.86
CA GLU A 293 -15.10 -45.09 6.50
C GLU A 293 -15.53 -46.57 6.41
N ALA A 294 -14.74 -47.41 5.73
CA ALA A 294 -15.02 -48.84 5.60
C ALA A 294 -15.01 -49.61 6.94
N ILE A 295 -14.22 -49.17 7.92
CA ILE A 295 -14.21 -49.71 9.29
C ILE A 295 -15.41 -49.19 10.09
N SER A 296 -15.73 -47.89 9.98
CA SER A 296 -16.84 -47.23 10.69
C SER A 296 -18.22 -47.78 10.29
N GLN A 297 -18.34 -48.34 9.07
CA GLN A 297 -19.55 -49.04 8.61
C GLN A 297 -19.72 -50.47 9.18
N ARG A 298 -18.68 -51.03 9.83
CA ARG A 298 -18.63 -52.46 10.24
C ARG A 298 -18.47 -52.66 11.74
N LEU A 299 -17.72 -51.78 12.40
CA LEU A 299 -17.42 -51.84 13.83
C LEU A 299 -18.13 -50.72 14.59
N SER A 300 -18.31 -50.89 15.90
CA SER A 300 -18.88 -49.84 16.76
C SER A 300 -18.28 -49.90 18.17
N GLY A 301 -18.45 -48.82 18.94
CA GLY A 301 -17.95 -48.74 20.31
C GLY A 301 -16.44 -48.97 20.44
N GLN A 302 -16.03 -49.74 21.45
CA GLN A 302 -14.61 -49.95 21.78
C GLN A 302 -13.82 -50.70 20.70
N GLU A 303 -14.48 -51.56 19.91
CA GLU A 303 -13.85 -52.26 18.78
C GLU A 303 -13.50 -51.28 17.65
N LEU A 304 -14.41 -50.33 17.37
CA LEU A 304 -14.17 -49.26 16.40
C LEU A 304 -12.99 -48.38 16.82
N GLU A 305 -12.97 -47.89 18.07
CA GLU A 305 -11.88 -47.03 18.54
C GLU A 305 -10.51 -47.73 18.50
N SER A 306 -10.46 -49.01 18.88
CA SER A 306 -9.23 -49.81 18.82
C SER A 306 -8.74 -49.98 17.38
N ALA A 307 -9.64 -50.23 16.44
CA ALA A 307 -9.33 -50.35 15.01
C ALA A 307 -8.90 -49.00 14.40
N LEU A 308 -9.55 -47.89 14.77
CA LEU A 308 -9.18 -46.54 14.32
C LEU A 308 -7.82 -46.11 14.89
N GLN A 309 -7.50 -46.48 16.13
CA GLN A 309 -6.17 -46.22 16.70
C GLN A 309 -5.08 -46.98 15.94
N ALA A 310 -5.30 -48.26 15.64
CA ALA A 310 -4.37 -49.06 14.84
C ALA A 310 -4.19 -48.48 13.42
N LEU A 311 -5.29 -48.12 12.75
CA LEU A 311 -5.29 -47.49 11.43
C LEU A 311 -4.52 -46.16 11.42
N ARG A 312 -4.74 -45.29 12.42
CA ARG A 312 -3.99 -44.02 12.54
C ARG A 312 -2.50 -44.30 12.74
N GLN A 313 -2.12 -45.32 13.49
CA GLN A 313 -0.72 -45.70 13.72
C GLN A 313 -0.06 -46.27 12.46
N GLU A 314 -0.75 -47.12 11.70
CA GLU A 314 -0.27 -47.69 10.43
C GLU A 314 -0.01 -46.59 9.39
N HIS A 315 -0.97 -45.68 9.20
CA HIS A 315 -0.80 -44.57 8.29
C HIS A 315 0.18 -43.53 8.87
N PHE A 316 -0.13 -42.88 9.97
CA PHE A 316 0.57 -41.64 10.39
C PHE A 316 1.74 -41.84 11.36
N GLY A 317 1.97 -43.07 11.85
CA GLY A 317 3.08 -43.40 12.72
C GLY A 317 3.20 -42.45 13.91
N VAL A 318 4.33 -41.74 14.03
CA VAL A 318 4.59 -40.78 15.12
C VAL A 318 3.58 -39.63 15.21
N THR A 319 2.85 -39.32 14.13
CA THR A 319 1.82 -38.26 14.12
C THR A 319 0.40 -38.76 14.37
N ALA A 320 0.20 -40.07 14.55
CA ALA A 320 -1.10 -40.67 14.85
C ALA A 320 -1.81 -40.05 16.08
N PRO A 321 -1.14 -39.71 17.19
CA PRO A 321 -1.80 -39.07 18.34
C PRO A 321 -2.30 -37.64 18.05
N THR A 322 -1.68 -36.94 17.10
CA THR A 322 -2.12 -35.61 16.66
C THR A 322 -3.37 -35.74 15.79
N ILE A 323 -3.39 -36.70 14.86
CA ILE A 323 -4.58 -36.99 14.03
C ILE A 323 -5.75 -37.45 14.91
N ALA A 324 -5.52 -38.29 15.93
CA ALA A 324 -6.57 -38.71 16.86
C ALA A 324 -7.23 -37.51 17.57
N ARG A 325 -6.42 -36.60 18.15
CA ARG A 325 -6.94 -35.40 18.83
C ARG A 325 -7.66 -34.45 17.87
N GLU A 326 -7.13 -34.27 16.67
CA GLU A 326 -7.78 -33.50 15.61
C GLU A 326 -9.20 -34.05 15.32
N GLU A 327 -9.35 -35.37 15.21
CA GLU A 327 -10.66 -36.01 14.97
C GLU A 327 -11.59 -35.97 16.18
N GLU A 328 -11.07 -36.10 17.42
CA GLU A 328 -11.83 -35.94 18.66
C GLU A 328 -12.42 -34.51 18.80
N GLU A 329 -11.69 -33.51 18.32
CA GLU A 329 -12.13 -32.11 18.23
C GLU A 329 -13.04 -31.84 17.01
N GLY A 330 -13.34 -32.86 16.19
CA GLY A 330 -14.16 -32.76 14.99
C GLY A 330 -13.44 -32.17 13.76
N PHE A 331 -12.12 -32.02 13.80
CA PHE A 331 -11.29 -31.49 12.73
C PHE A 331 -10.72 -32.61 11.83
N PHE A 332 -11.44 -32.94 10.77
CA PHE A 332 -10.99 -33.92 9.77
C PHE A 332 -10.11 -33.25 8.71
N ARG A 333 -8.80 -33.17 8.97
CA ARG A 333 -7.80 -32.50 8.11
C ARG A 333 -7.90 -32.87 6.62
N PHE A 334 -8.19 -34.12 6.30
CA PHE A 334 -8.22 -34.66 4.94
C PHE A 334 -9.60 -34.60 4.26
N GLU A 335 -10.64 -34.10 4.93
CA GLU A 335 -11.92 -33.73 4.30
C GLU A 335 -11.89 -32.32 3.69
N ARG A 336 -10.88 -31.52 4.05
CA ARG A 336 -10.73 -30.14 3.56
C ARG A 336 -10.51 -30.11 2.04
N ARG A 337 -10.92 -28.99 1.41
CA ARG A 337 -10.65 -28.76 -0.02
C ARG A 337 -9.15 -28.60 -0.27
N ARG A 338 -8.56 -29.56 -0.98
CA ARG A 338 -7.21 -29.45 -1.56
C ARG A 338 -7.18 -28.41 -2.68
N ARG A 339 -6.11 -27.60 -2.73
CA ARG A 339 -5.76 -26.69 -3.81
C ARG A 339 -4.34 -26.99 -4.29
N TYR A 340 -4.21 -27.52 -5.51
CA TYR A 340 -2.93 -27.89 -6.11
C TYR A 340 -2.03 -26.66 -6.34
N GLY A 341 -0.73 -26.78 -6.09
CA GLY A 341 0.19 -25.63 -6.09
C GLY A 341 0.07 -24.72 -4.86
N VAL A 342 -0.78 -25.08 -3.87
CA VAL A 342 -0.99 -24.32 -2.62
C VAL A 342 -0.90 -25.21 -1.37
N ASN A 343 -1.67 -26.32 -1.29
CA ASN A 343 -1.80 -27.14 -0.07
C ASN A 343 -1.99 -28.65 -0.26
#